data_AF-A0AAD7T5Y4-F1
#
_entry.id   AF-A0AAD7T5Y4-F1
#
_cell.length_a   1.000
_cell.length_b   1.000
_cell.length_c   1.000
_cell.angle_alpha   90.00
_cell.angle_beta   90.00
_cell.angle_gamma   90.00
#
_symmetry.space_group_name_H-M   'P 1'
#
loop_
_entity.id
_entity.type
_entity.pdbx_description
1 polymer ?
#
loop_
_entity_poly.entity_id
_entity_poly.type
_entity_poly.pdbx_seq_one_letter_code
_entity_poly.pdbx_strand_id
1 'polypeptide(L)'
;MRVNHQPYILLILWINMAQLGGQEEKEKTTALKDLLSRIDLDELMKKDEPPLNFPKTLEEFEYAFNDQGQLRHIKTGEPFVFNYREDLHRWNQKRYEALGEIITQHVYELLEKECNMTKEIVPVDAAEEEPKSFIYLSEDALSNPDKLMVLIQGSGVVRAGQWARRLIINEDMNSGSQIPFISRAMEIDPDLLMQRRAHSVGLQPIREKPSVGQAKG
;
A
#
# COMPACT_ATOMS: atom_id res chain seq x y z
N MET A 1 -49.76 54.03 54.51
CA MET A 1 -48.73 53.04 54.09
C MET A 1 -48.06 53.54 52.83
N ARG A 2 -46.78 53.90 52.86
CA ARG A 2 -45.96 54.12 51.64
C ARG A 2 -45.01 52.94 51.53
N VAL A 3 -45.19 52.11 50.51
CA VAL A 3 -44.28 50.98 50.24
C VAL A 3 -43.02 51.54 49.59
N ASN A 4 -41.86 51.21 50.15
CA ASN A 4 -40.56 51.69 49.70
C ASN A 4 -40.15 50.92 48.44
N HIS A 5 -40.18 51.55 47.26
CA HIS A 5 -39.93 50.92 45.95
C HIS A 5 -38.44 50.88 45.54
N GLN A 6 -37.54 51.49 46.30
CA GLN A 6 -36.10 51.56 46.05
C GLN A 6 -35.38 50.19 45.87
N PRO A 7 -35.61 49.14 46.69
CA PRO A 7 -34.86 47.88 46.54
C PRO A 7 -35.25 47.08 45.29
N TYR A 8 -36.50 47.23 44.82
CA TYR A 8 -36.98 46.54 43.62
C TYR A 8 -36.34 47.11 42.34
N ILE A 9 -36.10 48.42 42.29
CA ILE A 9 -35.46 49.08 41.14
C ILE A 9 -34.00 48.61 41.00
N LEU A 10 -33.27 48.49 42.11
CA LEU A 10 -31.89 48.00 42.11
C LEU A 10 -31.79 46.53 41.67
N LEU A 11 -32.72 45.68 42.12
CA LEU A 11 -32.76 44.27 41.72
C LEU A 11 -33.04 44.11 40.21
N ILE A 12 -33.98 44.89 39.66
CA ILE A 12 -34.29 44.87 38.22
C ILE A 12 -33.09 45.34 37.39
N LEU A 13 -32.37 46.39 37.83
CA LEU A 13 -31.17 46.85 37.14
C LEU A 13 -30.04 45.80 37.18
N TRP A 14 -29.84 45.13 38.32
CA TRP A 14 -28.82 44.09 38.44
C TRP A 14 -29.13 42.87 37.56
N ILE A 15 -30.40 42.45 37.49
CA ILE A 15 -30.85 41.38 36.58
C ILE A 15 -30.61 41.77 35.12
N ASN A 16 -30.96 43.01 34.71
CA ASN A 16 -30.71 43.47 33.34
C ASN A 16 -29.22 43.54 33.02
N MET A 17 -28.37 44.04 33.93
CA MET A 17 -26.92 44.09 33.73
C MET A 17 -26.29 42.69 33.68
N ALA A 18 -26.76 41.75 34.51
CA ALA A 18 -26.33 40.36 34.46
C ALA A 18 -26.81 39.64 33.19
N GLN A 19 -28.03 39.95 32.71
CA GLN A 19 -28.54 39.45 31.44
C GLN A 19 -27.79 40.03 30.23
N LEU A 20 -27.43 41.32 30.25
CA LEU A 20 -26.60 41.96 29.24
C LEU A 20 -25.20 41.33 29.18
N GLY A 21 -24.54 41.15 30.33
CA GLY A 21 -23.22 40.51 30.38
C GLY A 21 -23.25 39.06 29.89
N GLY A 22 -24.29 38.31 30.26
CA GLY A 22 -24.51 36.93 29.78
C GLY A 22 -24.86 36.85 28.30
N GLN A 23 -25.58 37.84 27.74
CA GLN A 23 -25.84 37.92 26.30
C GLN A 23 -24.58 38.28 25.52
N GLU A 24 -23.77 39.21 26.00
CA GLU A 24 -22.52 39.62 25.35
C GLU A 24 -21.50 38.46 25.32
N GLU A 25 -21.37 37.70 26.41
CA GLU A 25 -20.56 36.48 26.42
C GLU A 25 -21.11 35.39 25.50
N LYS A 26 -22.43 35.22 25.47
CA LYS A 26 -23.09 34.25 24.60
C LYS A 26 -22.91 34.62 23.12
N GLU A 27 -22.96 35.90 22.79
CA GLU A 27 -22.70 36.42 21.44
C GLU A 27 -21.23 36.25 21.04
N LYS A 28 -20.28 36.57 21.93
CA LYS A 28 -18.84 36.35 21.70
C LYS A 28 -18.50 34.87 21.48
N THR A 29 -19.06 33.99 22.30
CA THR A 29 -18.84 32.53 22.16
C THR A 29 -19.51 31.97 20.90
N THR A 30 -20.66 32.51 20.49
CA THR A 30 -21.33 32.13 19.24
C THR A 30 -20.55 32.61 18.02
N ALA A 31 -20.06 33.85 18.04
CA ALA A 31 -19.21 34.40 16.98
C ALA A 31 -17.88 33.65 16.86
N LEU A 32 -17.26 33.26 17.98
CA LEU A 32 -16.04 32.45 17.97
C LEU A 32 -16.31 31.05 17.39
N LYS A 33 -17.42 30.40 17.76
CA LYS A 33 -17.81 29.10 17.20
C LYS A 33 -18.13 29.18 15.71
N ASP A 34 -18.79 30.25 15.26
CA ASP A 34 -19.08 30.51 13.85
C ASP A 34 -17.77 30.74 13.06
N LEU A 35 -16.84 31.55 13.58
CA LEU A 35 -15.51 31.73 12.97
C LEU A 35 -14.71 30.42 12.89
N LEU A 36 -14.70 29.61 13.94
CA LEU A 36 -14.02 28.30 13.94
C LEU A 36 -14.68 27.31 12.98
N SER A 37 -16.01 27.34 12.84
CA SER A 37 -16.72 26.47 11.89
C SER A 37 -16.47 26.80 10.42
N ARG A 38 -16.01 28.03 10.14
CA ARG A 38 -15.63 28.50 8.80
C ARG A 38 -14.17 28.18 8.46
N ILE A 39 -13.37 27.77 9.44
CA ILE A 39 -12.01 27.29 9.19
C ILE A 39 -12.15 25.81 8.81
N ASP A 40 -11.82 25.51 7.56
CA ASP A 40 -11.66 24.12 7.13
C ASP A 40 -10.39 23.55 7.78
N LEU A 41 -10.58 22.93 8.95
CA LEU A 41 -9.52 22.27 9.71
C LEU A 41 -8.83 21.17 8.87
N ASP A 42 -9.55 20.50 7.98
CA ASP A 42 -8.97 19.49 7.09
C ASP A 42 -8.08 20.14 6.03
N GLU A 43 -8.44 21.32 5.52
CA GLU A 43 -7.60 22.10 4.60
C GLU A 43 -6.37 22.70 5.29
N LEU A 44 -6.50 23.13 6.55
CA LEU A 44 -5.39 23.61 7.37
C LEU A 44 -4.40 22.46 7.68
N MET A 45 -4.91 21.30 8.08
CA MET A 45 -4.10 20.10 8.38
C MET A 45 -3.39 19.56 7.13
N LYS A 46 -3.98 19.67 5.94
CA LYS A 46 -3.33 19.30 4.66
C LYS A 46 -2.09 20.13 4.35
N LYS A 47 -1.97 21.36 4.85
CA LYS A 47 -0.80 22.23 4.61
C LYS A 47 0.42 21.85 5.44
N ASP A 48 0.21 21.19 6.58
CA ASP A 48 1.27 20.77 7.49
C ASP A 48 1.62 19.27 7.35
N GLU A 49 0.98 18.55 6.42
CA GLU A 49 1.34 17.15 6.15
C GLU A 49 2.77 17.04 5.59
N PRO A 50 3.60 16.14 6.11
CA PRO A 50 4.93 15.89 5.57
C PRO A 50 4.88 15.43 4.11
N PRO A 51 5.92 15.72 3.31
CA PRO A 51 5.96 15.31 1.92
C PRO A 51 5.89 13.79 1.80
N LEU A 52 5.13 13.33 0.80
CA LEU A 52 5.01 11.91 0.44
C LEU A 52 6.17 11.49 -0.47
N ASN A 53 7.39 11.84 -0.05
CA ASN A 53 8.62 11.39 -0.69
C ASN A 53 9.28 10.37 0.21
N PHE A 54 9.35 9.13 -0.27
CA PHE A 54 9.91 8.01 0.47
C PHE A 54 11.16 7.50 -0.26
N PRO A 55 12.11 6.90 0.48
CA PRO A 55 13.29 6.33 -0.13
C PRO A 55 12.98 5.25 -1.17
N LYS A 56 13.97 4.87 -1.98
CA LYS A 56 13.77 3.93 -3.11
C LYS A 56 14.50 2.61 -2.94
N THR A 57 15.37 2.49 -1.93
CA THR A 57 16.05 1.24 -1.60
C THR A 57 15.85 0.88 -0.14
N LEU A 58 16.13 -0.38 0.22
CA LEU A 58 16.04 -0.85 1.60
C LEU A 58 17.04 -0.10 2.50
N GLU A 59 18.25 0.13 1.99
CA GLU A 59 19.34 0.81 2.70
C GLU A 59 18.98 2.26 3.03
N GLU A 60 18.40 3.00 2.08
CA GLU A 60 17.92 4.37 2.32
C GLU A 60 16.70 4.39 3.27
N PHE A 61 15.92 3.31 3.30
CA PHE A 61 14.87 3.09 4.30
C PHE A 61 15.44 2.72 5.69
N GLU A 62 16.75 2.47 5.78
CA GLU A 62 17.48 1.97 6.95
C GLU A 62 17.09 0.55 7.37
N TYR A 63 16.62 -0.29 6.44
CA TYR A 63 16.29 -1.70 6.68
C TYR A 63 17.13 -2.63 5.79
N ALA A 64 17.27 -3.88 6.23
CA ALA A 64 17.79 -4.98 5.43
C ALA A 64 17.12 -6.29 5.87
N PHE A 65 17.17 -7.30 5.02
CA PHE A 65 16.85 -8.67 5.44
C PHE A 65 18.08 -9.27 6.13
N ASN A 66 17.89 -9.84 7.32
CA ASN A 66 18.95 -10.56 8.03
C ASN A 66 19.10 -12.00 7.53
N ASP A 67 20.05 -12.76 8.10
CA ASP A 67 20.33 -14.15 7.73
C ASP A 67 19.12 -15.09 7.93
N GLN A 68 18.16 -14.70 8.77
CA GLN A 68 16.90 -15.43 8.98
C GLN A 68 15.79 -14.99 8.01
N GLY A 69 16.09 -14.12 7.05
CA GLY A 69 15.13 -13.58 6.08
C GLY A 69 14.16 -12.56 6.67
N GLN A 70 14.46 -11.97 7.84
CA GLN A 70 13.58 -11.03 8.52
C GLN A 70 13.97 -9.58 8.20
N LEU A 71 12.98 -8.73 7.90
CA LEU A 71 13.21 -7.31 7.67
C LEU A 71 13.51 -6.60 9.00
N ARG A 72 14.71 -6.04 9.15
CA ARG A 72 15.18 -5.39 10.39
C ARG A 72 15.87 -4.07 10.09
N HIS A 73 15.72 -3.12 11.00
CA HIS A 73 16.44 -1.86 10.93
C HIS A 73 17.95 -2.11 11.04
N ILE A 74 18.75 -1.56 10.12
CA ILE A 74 20.19 -1.88 9.97
C ILE A 74 20.97 -1.59 11.25
N LYS A 75 20.68 -0.47 11.92
CA LYS A 75 21.40 -0.04 13.14
C LYS A 75 20.88 -0.67 14.44
N THR A 76 19.56 -0.73 14.64
CA THR A 76 18.94 -1.12 15.92
C THR A 76 18.51 -2.59 15.94
N GLY A 77 18.35 -3.22 14.78
CA GLY A 77 17.79 -4.56 14.67
C GLY A 77 16.29 -4.64 14.95
N GLU A 78 15.59 -3.50 15.05
CA GLU A 78 14.15 -3.47 15.35
C GLU A 78 13.28 -3.83 14.13
N PRO A 79 12.07 -4.40 14.34
CA PRO A 79 11.13 -4.68 13.26
C PRO A 79 10.50 -3.39 12.71
N PHE A 80 9.91 -3.49 11.52
CA PHE A 80 9.20 -2.37 10.91
C PHE A 80 7.95 -1.98 11.72
N VAL A 81 7.81 -0.70 12.05
CA VAL A 81 6.62 -0.14 12.71
C VAL A 81 5.75 0.59 11.70
N PHE A 82 4.49 0.15 11.54
CA PHE A 82 3.51 0.77 10.63
C PHE A 82 3.05 2.15 11.12
N ASN A 83 2.59 2.25 12.37
CA ASN A 83 2.17 3.50 13.00
C ASN A 83 3.39 4.30 13.47
N TYR A 84 4.25 4.68 12.52
CA TYR A 84 5.48 5.43 12.81
C TYR A 84 5.19 6.86 13.29
N ARG A 85 4.11 7.45 12.79
CA ARG A 85 3.59 8.75 13.24
C ARG A 85 2.13 8.59 13.65
N GLU A 86 1.82 8.74 14.93
CA GLU A 86 0.51 8.39 15.51
C GLU A 86 -0.68 9.02 14.76
N ASP A 87 -0.60 10.32 14.44
CA ASP A 87 -1.71 11.08 13.83
C ASP A 87 -1.68 11.15 12.29
N LEU A 88 -0.70 10.51 11.64
CA LEU A 88 -0.50 10.63 10.19
C LEU A 88 -0.76 9.32 9.45
N HIS A 89 -2.00 8.83 9.54
CA HIS A 89 -2.43 7.57 8.91
C HIS A 89 -2.15 7.53 7.40
N ARG A 90 -2.46 8.62 6.67
CA ARG A 90 -2.21 8.71 5.23
C ARG A 90 -0.71 8.57 4.91
N TRP A 91 0.14 9.24 5.68
CA TRP A 91 1.57 9.20 5.48
C TRP A 91 2.14 7.81 5.82
N ASN A 92 1.73 7.21 6.94
CA ASN A 92 2.14 5.85 7.33
C ASN A 92 1.75 4.82 6.27
N GLN A 93 0.53 4.93 5.73
CA GLN A 93 0.06 4.08 4.64
C GLN A 93 0.94 4.23 3.40
N LYS A 94 1.28 5.47 3.01
CA LYS A 94 2.18 5.71 1.86
C LYS A 94 3.60 5.24 2.10
N ARG A 95 4.13 5.34 3.33
CA ARG A 95 5.41 4.76 3.72
C ARG A 95 5.43 3.25 3.56
N TYR A 96 4.37 2.59 4.03
CA TYR A 96 4.20 1.13 3.92
C TYR A 96 4.06 0.68 2.46
N GLU A 97 3.33 1.45 1.64
CA GLU A 97 3.24 1.21 0.20
C GLU A 97 4.61 1.31 -0.47
N ALA A 98 5.37 2.36 -0.19
CA ALA A 98 6.70 2.57 -0.74
C ALA A 98 7.66 1.43 -0.38
N LEU A 99 7.72 1.04 0.90
CA LEU A 99 8.52 -0.12 1.33
C LEU A 99 8.08 -1.40 0.62
N GLY A 100 6.77 -1.59 0.41
CA GLY A 100 6.24 -2.75 -0.28
C GLY A 100 6.64 -2.86 -1.76
N GLU A 101 6.82 -1.73 -2.46
CA GLU A 101 7.35 -1.74 -3.83
C GLU A 101 8.84 -2.06 -3.86
N ILE A 102 9.62 -1.59 -2.87
CA ILE A 102 11.04 -1.94 -2.72
C ILE A 102 11.19 -3.45 -2.48
N ILE A 103 10.40 -4.00 -1.55
CA ILE A 103 10.38 -5.45 -1.29
C ILE A 103 10.00 -6.23 -2.54
N THR A 104 9.08 -5.71 -3.35
CA THR A 104 8.71 -6.35 -4.61
C THR A 104 9.90 -6.47 -5.55
N GLN A 105 10.68 -5.40 -5.68
CA GLN A 105 11.89 -5.42 -6.51
C GLN A 105 12.93 -6.38 -5.93
N HIS A 106 13.10 -6.40 -4.61
CA HIS A 106 14.01 -7.34 -3.96
C HIS A 106 13.61 -8.81 -4.21
N VAL A 107 12.31 -9.14 -4.13
CA VAL A 107 11.82 -10.49 -4.45
C VAL A 107 12.11 -10.88 -5.90
N TYR A 108 11.98 -9.95 -6.85
CA TYR A 108 12.36 -10.21 -8.25
C TYR A 108 13.84 -10.52 -8.40
N GLU A 109 14.70 -9.79 -7.69
CA GLU A 109 16.14 -10.07 -7.69
C GLU A 109 16.46 -11.45 -7.10
N LEU A 110 15.75 -11.89 -6.07
CA LEU A 110 15.90 -13.23 -5.51
C LEU A 110 15.43 -14.32 -6.49
N LEU A 111 14.31 -14.09 -7.19
CA LEU A 111 13.85 -15.01 -8.23
C LEU A 111 14.89 -15.18 -9.35
N GLU A 112 15.51 -14.09 -9.77
CA GLU A 112 16.51 -14.11 -10.85
C GLU A 112 17.84 -14.70 -10.37
N LYS A 113 18.34 -14.29 -9.20
CA LYS A 113 19.69 -14.65 -8.72
C LYS A 113 19.76 -15.95 -7.94
N GLU A 114 18.77 -16.22 -7.11
CA GLU A 114 18.78 -17.39 -6.20
C GLU A 114 17.94 -18.54 -6.74
N CYS A 115 16.85 -18.25 -7.46
CA CYS A 115 16.00 -19.26 -8.08
C CYS A 115 16.29 -19.48 -9.57
N ASN A 116 17.32 -18.82 -10.13
CA ASN A 116 17.70 -18.95 -11.55
C ASN A 116 16.52 -18.81 -12.53
N MET A 117 15.55 -17.95 -12.20
CA MET A 117 14.37 -17.75 -13.03
C MET A 117 14.58 -16.62 -14.03
N THR A 118 14.12 -16.81 -15.26
CA THR A 118 14.15 -15.77 -16.29
C THR A 118 12.81 -15.06 -16.36
N LYS A 119 12.85 -13.72 -16.40
CA LYS A 119 11.68 -12.88 -16.59
C LYS A 119 11.34 -12.74 -18.07
N GLU A 120 10.17 -13.23 -18.46
CA GLU A 120 9.67 -13.13 -19.84
C GLU A 120 8.46 -12.20 -19.94
N ILE A 121 8.47 -11.32 -20.95
CA ILE A 121 7.38 -10.37 -21.20
C ILE A 121 6.29 -11.07 -22.04
N VAL A 122 5.03 -10.86 -21.65
CA VAL A 122 3.87 -11.43 -22.34
C VAL A 122 2.81 -10.37 -22.66
N PRO A 123 2.14 -10.43 -23.82
CA PRO A 123 2.40 -11.36 -24.92
C PRO A 123 3.69 -11.00 -25.70
N VAL A 124 4.32 -12.00 -26.32
CA VAL A 124 5.64 -11.87 -26.98
C VAL A 124 5.56 -10.98 -28.24
N ASP A 125 4.40 -10.95 -28.88
CA ASP A 125 4.08 -10.18 -30.09
C ASP A 125 3.41 -8.82 -29.78
N ALA A 126 3.42 -8.39 -28.52
CA ALA A 126 2.77 -7.16 -28.10
C ALA A 126 3.38 -5.92 -28.76
N ALA A 127 2.55 -5.13 -29.44
CA ALA A 127 2.94 -3.80 -29.91
C ALA A 127 3.32 -2.88 -28.73
N GLU A 128 4.01 -1.77 -29.00
CA GLU A 128 4.47 -0.86 -27.93
C GLU A 128 3.33 -0.33 -27.06
N GLU A 129 2.19 -0.04 -27.68
CA GLU A 129 0.98 0.47 -27.02
C GLU A 129 0.09 -0.61 -26.42
N GLU A 130 0.40 -1.90 -26.65
CA GLU A 130 -0.39 -3.00 -26.13
C GLU A 130 -0.04 -3.31 -24.66
N PRO A 131 -1.02 -3.67 -23.82
CA PRO A 131 -0.74 -4.03 -22.44
C PRO A 131 0.20 -5.23 -22.33
N LYS A 132 1.33 -5.03 -21.66
CA LYS A 132 2.33 -6.06 -21.37
C LYS A 132 2.29 -6.45 -19.90
N SER A 133 2.55 -7.72 -19.64
CA SER A 133 2.81 -8.28 -18.32
C SER A 133 4.10 -9.10 -18.40
N PHE A 134 4.41 -9.83 -17.34
CA PHE A 134 5.52 -10.77 -17.36
C PHE A 134 5.23 -12.01 -16.51
N ILE A 135 6.04 -13.02 -16.77
CA ILE A 135 6.10 -14.28 -16.03
C ILE A 135 7.56 -14.58 -15.69
N TYR A 136 7.79 -15.37 -14.66
CA TYR A 136 9.08 -15.96 -14.38
C TYR A 136 9.06 -17.44 -14.78
N LEU A 137 10.11 -17.91 -15.44
CA LEU A 137 10.26 -19.28 -15.95
C LEU A 137 11.59 -19.89 -15.51
N SER A 138 11.63 -21.20 -15.24
CA SER A 138 12.88 -21.97 -15.27
C SER A 138 13.43 -22.05 -16.70
N GLU A 139 14.73 -22.36 -16.84
CA GLU A 139 15.42 -22.42 -18.14
C GLU A 139 14.77 -23.40 -19.13
N ASP A 140 14.20 -24.49 -18.63
CA ASP A 140 13.63 -25.59 -19.40
C ASP A 140 12.10 -25.62 -19.40
N ALA A 141 11.43 -24.64 -18.78
CA ALA A 141 9.97 -24.61 -18.60
C ALA A 141 9.14 -24.80 -19.89
N LEU A 142 9.74 -24.52 -21.06
CA LEU A 142 9.10 -24.64 -22.37
C LEU A 142 9.60 -25.83 -23.21
N SER A 143 10.71 -26.45 -22.82
CA SER A 143 11.31 -27.59 -23.53
C SER A 143 11.07 -28.92 -22.82
N ASN A 144 10.76 -28.88 -21.53
CA ASN A 144 10.54 -30.07 -20.73
C ASN A 144 9.22 -30.79 -21.09
N PRO A 145 9.26 -32.07 -21.50
CA PRO A 145 8.05 -32.81 -21.87
C PRO A 145 7.31 -33.46 -20.67
N ASP A 146 7.89 -33.48 -19.46
CA ASP A 146 7.40 -34.30 -18.36
C ASP A 146 6.39 -33.56 -17.47
N LYS A 147 6.83 -32.52 -16.74
CA LYS A 147 6.01 -31.84 -15.73
C LYS A 147 6.27 -30.35 -15.70
N LEU A 148 5.21 -29.58 -15.43
CA LEU A 148 5.27 -28.14 -15.23
C LEU A 148 4.45 -27.77 -13.98
N MET A 149 5.07 -27.10 -13.00
CA MET A 149 4.32 -26.49 -11.89
C MET A 149 4.08 -25.02 -12.19
N VAL A 150 2.84 -24.59 -12.01
CA VAL A 150 2.45 -23.21 -12.24
C VAL A 150 2.05 -22.57 -10.91
N LEU A 151 2.79 -21.53 -10.50
CA LEU A 151 2.45 -20.73 -9.32
C LEU A 151 1.74 -19.43 -9.76
N ILE A 152 0.54 -19.22 -9.22
CA ILE A 152 -0.29 -18.06 -9.53
C ILE A 152 -0.64 -17.36 -8.23
N GLN A 153 -0.18 -16.10 -8.07
CA GLN A 153 -0.61 -15.28 -6.95
C GLN A 153 -2.04 -14.74 -7.14
N GLY A 154 -2.64 -14.34 -6.01
CA GLY A 154 -3.90 -13.61 -5.99
C GLY A 154 -3.83 -12.23 -6.67
N SER A 155 -4.99 -11.58 -6.78
CA SER A 155 -5.13 -10.24 -7.34
C SER A 155 -4.79 -9.14 -6.33
N GLY A 156 -4.69 -7.88 -6.81
CA GLY A 156 -4.51 -6.70 -5.96
C GLY A 156 -3.05 -6.25 -5.82
N VAL A 157 -2.59 -6.05 -4.58
CA VAL A 157 -1.25 -5.50 -4.28
C VAL A 157 -0.13 -6.56 -4.30
N VAL A 158 -0.49 -7.84 -4.35
CA VAL A 158 0.47 -8.95 -4.42
C VAL A 158 1.06 -9.01 -5.83
N ARG A 159 2.34 -9.40 -5.90
CA ARG A 159 3.15 -9.42 -7.13
C ARG A 159 3.75 -10.82 -7.31
N ALA A 160 4.37 -11.07 -8.46
CA ALA A 160 5.02 -12.35 -8.69
C ALA A 160 6.08 -12.56 -7.61
N GLY A 161 6.26 -13.80 -7.16
CA GLY A 161 7.16 -14.12 -6.06
C GLY A 161 6.58 -13.95 -4.67
N GLN A 162 5.39 -13.36 -4.51
CA GLN A 162 4.85 -13.04 -3.18
C GLN A 162 3.52 -13.75 -2.89
N TRP A 163 3.32 -14.14 -1.62
CA TRP A 163 2.03 -14.53 -1.05
C TRP A 163 1.37 -13.37 -0.32
N ALA A 164 2.14 -12.69 0.54
CA ALA A 164 1.64 -11.58 1.34
C ALA A 164 2.75 -10.64 1.78
N ARG A 165 2.68 -9.39 1.32
CA ARG A 165 3.58 -8.30 1.74
C ARG A 165 3.64 -8.16 3.28
N ARG A 166 2.49 -8.33 3.95
CA ARG A 166 2.41 -8.23 5.43
C ARG A 166 3.28 -9.28 6.11
N LEU A 167 3.33 -10.51 5.59
CA LEU A 167 4.16 -11.57 6.16
C LEU A 167 5.64 -11.28 5.92
N ILE A 168 6.02 -10.87 4.69
CA ILE A 168 7.41 -10.49 4.39
C ILE A 168 7.93 -9.39 5.34
N ILE A 169 7.10 -8.39 5.63
CA ILE A 169 7.50 -7.25 6.48
C ILE A 169 7.57 -7.62 7.97
N ASN A 170 6.63 -8.42 8.48
CA ASN A 170 6.47 -8.63 9.93
C ASN A 170 7.05 -9.96 10.43
N GLU A 171 7.15 -10.96 9.57
CA GLU A 171 7.65 -12.29 9.88
C GLU A 171 9.01 -12.50 9.19
N ASP A 172 9.00 -12.92 7.92
CA ASP A 172 10.20 -13.17 7.11
C ASP A 172 9.89 -13.39 5.62
N MET A 173 10.93 -13.45 4.80
CA MET A 173 10.84 -13.71 3.37
C MET A 173 10.18 -15.06 3.06
N ASN A 174 10.44 -16.09 3.86
CA ASN A 174 9.99 -17.45 3.57
C ASN A 174 8.48 -17.60 3.73
N SER A 175 7.92 -17.07 4.81
CA SER A 175 6.49 -17.09 5.12
C SER A 175 5.67 -16.26 4.12
N GLY A 176 6.24 -15.16 3.62
CA GLY A 176 5.53 -14.22 2.76
C GLY A 176 5.77 -14.35 1.27
N SER A 177 6.70 -15.21 0.82
CA SER A 177 7.08 -15.37 -0.60
C SER A 177 6.89 -16.78 -1.13
N GLN A 178 6.91 -16.89 -2.46
CA GLN A 178 6.85 -18.18 -3.16
C GLN A 178 8.24 -18.84 -3.23
N ILE A 179 9.30 -18.13 -2.86
CA ILE A 179 10.71 -18.56 -3.00
C ILE A 179 10.96 -19.93 -2.37
N PRO A 180 10.52 -20.24 -1.12
CA PRO A 180 10.78 -21.57 -0.55
C PRO A 180 10.18 -22.71 -1.35
N PHE A 181 9.02 -22.48 -1.99
CA PHE A 181 8.37 -23.48 -2.84
C PHE A 181 9.12 -23.64 -4.17
N ILE A 182 9.61 -22.54 -4.71
CA ILE A 182 10.41 -22.51 -5.94
C ILE A 182 11.74 -23.22 -5.71
N SER A 183 12.50 -22.83 -4.68
CA SER A 183 13.76 -23.46 -4.32
C SER A 183 13.56 -24.96 -4.05
N ARG A 184 12.50 -25.34 -3.33
CA ARG A 184 12.21 -26.74 -3.06
C ARG A 184 11.85 -27.53 -4.32
N ALA A 185 11.10 -26.93 -5.23
CA ALA A 185 10.80 -27.55 -6.52
C ALA A 185 12.09 -27.78 -7.30
N MET A 186 12.95 -26.78 -7.40
CA MET A 186 14.23 -26.89 -8.10
C MET A 186 15.19 -27.92 -7.50
N GLU A 187 15.18 -28.12 -6.18
CA GLU A 187 15.98 -29.16 -5.51
C GLU A 187 15.52 -30.57 -5.84
N ILE A 188 14.20 -30.77 -5.99
CA ILE A 188 13.60 -32.09 -6.25
C ILE A 188 13.59 -32.39 -7.75
N ASP A 189 13.27 -31.40 -8.56
CA ASP A 189 13.00 -31.49 -9.99
C ASP A 189 13.16 -30.07 -10.62
N PRO A 190 14.34 -29.72 -11.16
CA PRO A 190 14.65 -28.39 -11.74
C PRO A 190 13.67 -27.91 -12.82
N ASP A 191 12.92 -28.86 -13.37
CA ASP A 191 12.12 -28.75 -14.57
C ASP A 191 10.74 -28.07 -14.35
N LEU A 192 10.50 -27.63 -13.12
CA LEU A 192 9.17 -27.55 -12.55
C LEU A 192 8.77 -26.12 -12.15
N LEU A 193 8.95 -25.07 -12.98
CA LEU A 193 8.35 -23.79 -12.59
C LEU A 193 8.03 -22.75 -13.67
N MET A 194 6.75 -22.34 -13.66
CA MET A 194 6.24 -21.13 -14.28
C MET A 194 5.48 -20.29 -13.25
N GLN A 195 5.80 -19.02 -13.11
CA GLN A 195 5.12 -18.10 -12.19
C GLN A 195 4.50 -16.93 -12.95
N ARG A 196 3.18 -16.72 -12.79
CA ARG A 196 2.43 -15.72 -13.57
C ARG A 196 2.06 -14.48 -12.75
N ARG A 197 2.29 -13.28 -13.29
CA ARG A 197 1.65 -12.07 -12.77
C ARG A 197 0.14 -12.02 -13.08
N ALA A 198 -0.70 -12.08 -12.04
CA ALA A 198 -2.12 -11.74 -12.17
C ALA A 198 -2.28 -10.22 -12.31
N HIS A 199 -2.90 -9.77 -13.42
CA HIS A 199 -3.37 -8.39 -13.58
C HIS A 199 -4.89 -8.36 -13.38
N SER A 200 -5.38 -7.50 -12.50
CA SER A 200 -6.80 -7.16 -12.41
C SER A 200 -7.11 -6.00 -13.36
N VAL A 201 -7.19 -6.28 -14.65
CA VAL A 201 -7.83 -5.40 -15.63
C VAL A 201 -8.64 -6.30 -16.54
N GLY A 202 -9.94 -6.01 -16.69
CA GLY A 202 -10.95 -6.90 -17.26
C GLY A 202 -10.47 -7.69 -18.48
N LEU A 203 -10.47 -9.02 -18.34
CA LEU A 203 -10.22 -9.94 -19.44
C LEU A 203 -11.35 -9.79 -20.45
N GLN A 204 -11.10 -9.06 -21.53
CA GLN A 204 -11.86 -9.26 -22.77
C GLN A 204 -11.34 -10.56 -23.41
N PRO A 205 -12.22 -11.45 -23.89
CA PRO A 205 -11.78 -12.70 -24.52
C PRO A 205 -10.84 -12.42 -25.69
N ILE A 206 -9.75 -13.18 -25.77
CA ILE A 206 -8.85 -13.18 -26.92
C ILE A 206 -9.70 -13.56 -28.14
N ARG A 207 -9.86 -12.62 -29.09
CA ARG A 207 -10.42 -12.95 -30.40
C ARG A 207 -9.40 -13.82 -31.13
N GLU A 208 -9.69 -15.10 -31.28
CA GLU A 208 -8.98 -15.96 -32.23
C GLU A 208 -9.07 -15.30 -33.62
N LYS A 209 -7.91 -15.00 -34.22
CA LYS A 209 -7.87 -14.63 -35.65
C LYS A 209 -8.19 -15.89 -36.47
N PRO A 210 -9.11 -15.83 -37.43
CA PRO A 210 -9.40 -16.98 -38.28
C PRO A 210 -8.17 -17.33 -39.11
N SER A 211 -7.82 -18.62 -39.12
CA SER A 211 -6.75 -19.17 -39.95
C SER A 211 -7.07 -18.96 -41.43
N VAL A 212 -6.28 -18.12 -42.10
CA VAL A 212 -6.31 -18.04 -43.57
C VAL A 212 -5.54 -19.25 -44.10
N GLY A 213 -6.27 -20.22 -44.65
CA GLY A 213 -5.65 -21.29 -45.41
C GLY A 213 -6.51 -22.53 -45.54
N GLN A 214 -7.46 -22.51 -46.49
CA GLN A 214 -7.75 -23.65 -47.37
C GLN A 214 -8.75 -23.19 -48.45
N ALA A 215 -8.23 -22.70 -49.57
CA ALA A 215 -8.93 -22.79 -50.85
C ALA A 215 -8.18 -23.83 -51.67
N LYS A 216 -8.73 -25.05 -51.68
CA LYS A 216 -8.34 -26.13 -52.58
C LYS A 216 -8.78 -25.76 -54.00
N GLY A 217 -8.01 -26.22 -54.99
CA GLY A 217 -8.42 -26.25 -56.39
C GLY A 217 -9.55 -27.25 -56.66
#